data_AF-A0A2T6ZXS6-F1
#
_entry.id   AF-A0A2T6ZXS6-F1
#
_cell.length_a   1.000
_cell.length_b   1.000
_cell.length_c   1.000
_cell.angle_alpha   90.00
_cell.angle_beta   90.00
_cell.angle_gamma   90.00
#
_symmetry.space_group_name_H-M   'P 1'
#
loop_
_entity.id
_entity.type
_entity.pdbx_description
1 polymer ?
#
loop_
_entity_poly.entity_id
_entity_poly.type
_entity_poly.pdbx_seq_one_letter_code
_entity_poly.pdbx_strand_id
1 'polypeptide(L)'
;MDPFSITSGAMGILGVSAQILKLCYSIYDYYGGVKNAPQAMRDIMKELEALDPVLYQLRVLALRSQPIPLLQEFSKQGGVIEMCQRELQELADGLQKRIAARGFHGKVGRLTWPLSEAETTKHLLGIQRMKSTILLGLQADSLSASHEVLQLARKVDSSLSQIYNATEEITDSLEYREAEKKRREVLKFKWLHSDDFKERHQLIQDNRQEGTGEWLLRSEEFINWKEGISSRILLGLGIAGAGKTFLRFS
;
A
#
# COMPACT_ATOMS: atom_id res chain seq x y z
N MET A 1 -15.74 -20.61 -8.72
CA MET A 1 -16.55 -19.45 -9.14
C MET A 1 -16.65 -19.53 -10.64
N ASP A 2 -17.85 -19.45 -11.20
CA ASP A 2 -18.02 -19.51 -12.65
C ASP A 2 -18.29 -18.07 -13.14
N PRO A 3 -17.28 -17.37 -13.70
CA PRO A 3 -17.45 -16.07 -14.38
C PRO A 3 -18.67 -16.02 -15.30
N PHE A 4 -19.02 -17.17 -15.87
CA PHE A 4 -20.17 -17.40 -16.71
C PHE A 4 -21.52 -17.16 -16.00
N SER A 5 -21.67 -17.52 -14.73
CA SER A 5 -22.94 -17.33 -13.99
C SER A 5 -23.26 -15.84 -13.81
N ILE A 6 -22.27 -15.04 -13.43
CA ILE A 6 -22.45 -13.59 -13.24
C ILE A 6 -22.62 -12.88 -14.57
N THR A 7 -21.81 -13.27 -15.55
CA THR A 7 -21.91 -12.70 -16.90
C THR A 7 -23.27 -13.01 -17.52
N SER A 8 -23.76 -14.25 -17.38
CA SER A 8 -25.08 -14.64 -17.90
C SER A 8 -26.23 -13.96 -17.13
N GLY A 9 -26.13 -13.84 -15.81
CA GLY A 9 -27.10 -13.12 -14.99
C GLY A 9 -27.16 -11.63 -15.34
N ALA A 10 -26.00 -10.96 -15.48
CA ALA A 10 -25.93 -9.56 -15.92
C ALA A 10 -26.52 -9.37 -17.33
N MET A 11 -26.23 -10.30 -18.25
CA MET A 11 -26.83 -10.30 -19.60
C MET A 11 -28.34 -10.55 -19.56
N GLY A 12 -28.83 -11.40 -18.66
CA GLY A 12 -30.26 -11.62 -18.42
C GLY A 12 -30.95 -10.32 -17.98
N ILE A 13 -30.39 -9.63 -16.98
CA ILE A 13 -30.91 -8.35 -16.49
C ILE A 13 -30.92 -7.30 -17.61
N LEU A 14 -29.83 -7.18 -18.38
CA LEU A 14 -29.77 -6.26 -19.54
C LEU A 14 -30.83 -6.60 -20.60
N GLY A 15 -31.03 -7.89 -20.88
CA GLY A 15 -32.05 -8.35 -21.83
C GLY A 15 -33.47 -7.96 -21.41
N VAL A 16 -33.80 -8.16 -20.13
CA VAL A 16 -35.11 -7.77 -19.59
C VAL A 16 -35.26 -6.24 -19.52
N SER A 17 -34.20 -5.51 -19.14
CA SER A 17 -34.16 -4.04 -19.18
C SER A 17 -34.49 -3.51 -20.57
N ALA A 18 -33.83 -4.04 -21.61
CA ALA A 18 -34.07 -3.67 -23.00
C ALA A 18 -35.51 -4.01 -23.46
N GLN A 19 -36.07 -5.14 -23.00
CA GLN A 19 -37.47 -5.48 -23.25
C GLN A 19 -38.41 -4.44 -22.63
N ILE A 20 -38.20 -4.03 -21.37
CA ILE A 20 -39.02 -3.02 -20.70
C ILE A 20 -38.90 -1.68 -21.44
N LEU A 21 -37.69 -1.26 -21.78
CA LEU A 21 -37.47 -0.03 -22.56
C LEU A 21 -38.24 -0.07 -23.87
N LYS A 22 -38.19 -1.20 -24.61
CA LYS A 22 -38.97 -1.37 -25.85
C LYS A 22 -40.48 -1.26 -25.61
N LEU A 23 -41.00 -1.83 -24.52
CA LEU A 23 -42.42 -1.69 -24.16
C LEU A 23 -42.75 -0.22 -23.85
N CYS A 24 -41.91 0.49 -23.10
CA CYS A 24 -42.07 1.91 -22.82
C CYS A 24 -42.00 2.77 -24.09
N TYR A 25 -41.12 2.46 -25.04
CA TYR A 25 -41.08 3.12 -26.35
C TYR A 25 -42.32 2.87 -27.18
N SER A 26 -42.84 1.64 -27.16
CA SER A 26 -44.12 1.36 -27.82
C SER A 26 -45.24 2.22 -27.25
N ILE A 27 -45.25 2.44 -25.94
CA ILE A 27 -46.20 3.33 -25.26
C ILE A 27 -45.99 4.79 -25.72
N TYR A 28 -44.75 5.28 -25.85
CA TYR A 28 -44.47 6.64 -26.36
C TYR A 28 -45.03 6.92 -27.75
N ASP A 29 -44.90 5.95 -28.68
CA ASP A 29 -45.43 6.09 -30.03
C ASP A 29 -46.96 6.30 -30.00
N TYR A 30 -47.64 5.69 -29.02
CA TYR A 30 -49.07 5.93 -28.79
C TYR A 30 -49.39 7.32 -28.19
N TYR A 31 -48.47 7.95 -27.45
CA TYR A 31 -48.63 9.29 -26.84
C TYR A 31 -48.15 10.47 -27.73
N GLY A 32 -47.66 10.19 -28.94
CA GLY A 32 -47.09 11.23 -29.80
C GLY A 32 -45.73 11.75 -29.28
N GLY A 33 -44.98 10.91 -28.56
CA GLY A 33 -43.60 11.16 -28.17
C GLY A 33 -43.37 11.45 -26.67
N VAL A 34 -42.08 11.57 -26.30
CA VAL A 34 -41.58 11.55 -24.92
C VAL A 34 -42.12 12.68 -24.03
N LYS A 35 -42.48 13.83 -24.64
CA LYS A 35 -42.95 15.02 -23.93
C LYS A 35 -44.31 14.82 -23.27
N ASN A 36 -45.15 13.94 -23.80
CA ASN A 36 -46.52 13.73 -23.31
C ASN A 36 -46.67 12.51 -22.39
N ALA A 37 -45.57 11.80 -22.10
CA ALA A 37 -45.68 10.60 -21.30
C ALA A 37 -45.91 10.86 -19.81
N PRO A 38 -46.48 9.90 -19.08
CA PRO A 38 -46.55 9.91 -17.63
C PRO A 38 -45.15 10.03 -17.00
N GLN A 39 -45.01 10.85 -15.96
CA GLN A 39 -43.74 11.04 -15.24
C GLN A 39 -43.18 9.71 -14.71
N ALA A 40 -44.04 8.86 -14.17
CA ALA A 40 -43.65 7.59 -13.60
C ALA A 40 -42.98 6.63 -14.62
N MET A 41 -43.39 6.72 -15.90
CA MET A 41 -42.74 5.97 -16.99
C MET A 41 -41.34 6.49 -17.27
N ARG A 42 -41.17 7.82 -17.33
CA ARG A 42 -39.86 8.46 -17.54
C ARG A 42 -38.89 8.09 -16.43
N ASP A 43 -39.37 8.03 -15.19
CA ASP A 43 -38.52 7.71 -14.04
C ASP A 43 -38.01 6.27 -14.09
N ILE A 44 -38.87 5.30 -14.44
CA ILE A 44 -38.45 3.91 -14.66
C ILE A 44 -37.42 3.82 -15.79
N MET A 45 -37.67 4.49 -16.92
CA MET A 45 -36.76 4.44 -18.05
C MET A 45 -35.37 5.01 -17.72
N LYS A 46 -35.33 6.18 -17.08
CA LYS A 46 -34.07 6.78 -16.62
C LYS A 46 -33.33 5.85 -15.67
N GLU A 47 -34.05 5.17 -14.80
CA GLU A 47 -33.44 4.26 -13.83
C GLU A 47 -32.89 2.99 -14.50
N LEU A 48 -33.59 2.45 -15.51
CA LEU A 48 -33.10 1.34 -16.33
C LEU A 48 -31.87 1.74 -17.17
N GLU A 49 -31.87 2.91 -17.79
CA GLU A 49 -30.71 3.45 -18.51
C GLU A 49 -29.51 3.66 -17.56
N ALA A 50 -29.76 4.07 -16.32
CA ALA A 50 -28.72 4.22 -15.29
C ALA A 50 -28.20 2.86 -14.76
N LEU A 51 -28.94 1.76 -14.96
CA LEU A 51 -28.53 0.42 -14.56
C LEU A 51 -27.51 -0.19 -15.54
N ASP A 52 -27.58 0.15 -16.83
CA ASP A 52 -26.67 -0.33 -17.87
C ASP A 52 -25.18 -0.17 -17.54
N PRO A 53 -24.66 1.02 -17.16
CA PRO A 53 -23.23 1.16 -16.84
C PRO A 53 -22.83 0.35 -15.60
N VAL A 54 -23.73 0.17 -14.63
CA VAL A 54 -23.48 -0.62 -13.42
C VAL A 54 -23.34 -2.10 -13.77
N LEU A 55 -24.23 -2.62 -14.62
CA LEU A 55 -24.17 -4.01 -15.10
C LEU A 55 -22.97 -4.26 -16.01
N TYR A 56 -22.59 -3.27 -16.83
CA TYR A 56 -21.38 -3.33 -17.64
C TYR A 56 -20.13 -3.45 -16.77
N GLN A 57 -20.01 -2.62 -15.73
CA GLN A 57 -18.89 -2.72 -14.77
C GLN A 57 -18.88 -4.08 -14.08
N LEU A 58 -20.04 -4.57 -13.61
CA LEU A 58 -20.17 -5.88 -13.00
C LEU A 58 -19.65 -7.00 -13.93
N ARG A 59 -19.99 -6.94 -15.23
CA ARG A 59 -19.51 -7.88 -16.24
C ARG A 59 -17.99 -7.81 -16.43
N VAL A 60 -17.43 -6.61 -16.54
CA VAL A 60 -15.98 -6.41 -16.70
C VAL A 60 -15.24 -7.03 -15.51
N LEU A 61 -15.76 -6.88 -14.30
CA LEU A 61 -15.20 -7.46 -13.09
C LEU A 61 -15.33 -8.98 -13.04
N ALA A 62 -16.47 -9.52 -13.47
CA ALA A 62 -16.70 -10.97 -13.52
C ALA A 62 -15.74 -11.70 -14.46
N LEU A 63 -15.28 -11.03 -15.53
CA LEU A 63 -14.32 -11.57 -16.50
C LEU A 63 -12.86 -11.46 -16.05
N ARG A 64 -12.58 -10.89 -14.89
CA ARG A 64 -11.21 -10.83 -14.35
C ARG A 64 -10.74 -12.22 -13.95
N SER A 65 -9.44 -12.46 -14.11
CA SER A 65 -8.80 -13.75 -13.79
C SER A 65 -8.81 -14.08 -12.28
N GLN A 66 -8.95 -13.07 -11.42
CA GLN A 66 -8.97 -13.27 -9.97
C GLN A 66 -10.42 -13.29 -9.44
N PRO A 67 -10.78 -14.29 -8.62
CA PRO A 67 -12.11 -14.39 -8.05
C PRO A 67 -12.35 -13.28 -7.04
N ILE A 68 -13.40 -12.50 -7.25
CA ILE A 68 -13.81 -11.41 -6.35
C ILE A 68 -14.82 -11.97 -5.34
N PRO A 69 -14.57 -11.91 -4.01
CA PRO A 69 -15.48 -12.45 -2.99
C PRO A 69 -16.89 -11.86 -3.05
N LEU A 70 -17.02 -10.54 -3.27
CA LEU A 70 -18.31 -9.87 -3.42
C LEU A 70 -19.14 -10.47 -4.56
N LEU A 71 -18.49 -10.70 -5.70
CA LEU A 71 -19.15 -11.25 -6.88
C LEU A 71 -19.70 -12.66 -6.59
N GLN A 72 -19.02 -13.44 -5.74
CA GLN A 72 -19.53 -14.74 -5.31
C GLN A 72 -20.83 -14.57 -4.53
N GLU A 73 -20.90 -13.62 -3.59
CA GLU A 73 -22.10 -13.31 -2.81
C GLU A 73 -23.28 -12.93 -3.72
N PHE A 74 -23.03 -12.11 -4.73
CA PHE A 74 -24.07 -11.67 -5.67
C PHE A 74 -24.60 -12.79 -6.57
N SER A 75 -23.76 -13.78 -6.85
CA SER A 75 -24.05 -14.92 -7.73
C SER A 75 -24.69 -16.13 -7.03
N LYS A 76 -24.81 -16.10 -5.70
CA LYS A 76 -25.45 -17.18 -4.94
C LYS A 76 -26.90 -17.35 -5.38
N GLN A 77 -27.45 -18.55 -5.20
CA GLN A 77 -28.86 -18.81 -5.38
C GLN A 77 -29.68 -17.90 -4.46
N GLY A 78 -30.66 -17.18 -5.01
CA GLY A 78 -31.41 -16.14 -4.30
C GLY A 78 -30.60 -14.87 -4.01
N GLY A 79 -29.40 -14.75 -4.58
CA GLY A 79 -28.54 -13.57 -4.46
C GLY A 79 -29.06 -12.36 -5.24
N VAL A 80 -28.30 -11.27 -5.16
CA VAL A 80 -28.71 -9.97 -5.71
C VAL A 80 -29.06 -10.07 -7.20
N ILE A 81 -28.27 -10.79 -8.00
CA ILE A 81 -28.48 -10.91 -9.45
C ILE A 81 -29.80 -11.61 -9.79
N GLU A 82 -30.12 -12.71 -9.10
CA GLU A 82 -31.37 -13.45 -9.35
C GLU A 82 -32.59 -12.64 -8.91
N MET A 83 -32.49 -11.97 -7.76
CA MET A 83 -33.53 -11.04 -7.29
C MET A 83 -33.76 -9.91 -8.29
N CYS A 84 -32.68 -9.34 -8.84
CA CYS A 84 -32.74 -8.29 -9.85
C CYS A 84 -33.49 -8.74 -11.10
N GLN A 85 -33.11 -9.92 -11.61
CA GLN A 85 -33.71 -10.47 -12.81
C GLN A 85 -35.20 -10.76 -12.61
N ARG A 86 -35.59 -11.29 -11.43
CA ARG A 86 -36.98 -11.57 -11.08
C ARG A 86 -37.82 -10.29 -11.02
N GLU A 87 -37.33 -9.26 -10.33
CA GLU A 87 -38.07 -8.00 -10.14
C GLU A 87 -38.28 -7.25 -11.46
N LEU A 88 -37.29 -7.27 -12.37
CA LEU A 88 -37.46 -6.75 -13.73
C LEU A 88 -38.39 -7.63 -14.58
N GLN A 89 -38.31 -8.95 -14.47
CA GLN A 89 -39.18 -9.85 -15.23
C GLN A 89 -40.65 -9.67 -14.83
N GLU A 90 -40.94 -9.52 -13.54
CA GLU A 90 -42.29 -9.22 -13.04
C GLU A 90 -42.83 -7.91 -13.64
N LEU A 91 -41.98 -6.87 -13.71
CA LEU A 91 -42.33 -5.61 -14.35
C LEU A 91 -42.61 -5.79 -15.85
N ALA A 92 -41.73 -6.49 -16.57
CA ALA A 92 -41.86 -6.74 -18.00
C ALA A 92 -43.15 -7.52 -18.32
N ASP A 93 -43.42 -8.60 -17.59
CA ASP A 93 -44.62 -9.42 -17.74
C ASP A 93 -45.89 -8.63 -17.40
N GLY A 94 -45.85 -7.82 -16.34
CA GLY A 94 -46.95 -6.95 -15.94
C GLY A 94 -47.30 -5.93 -17.00
N LEU A 95 -46.30 -5.25 -17.57
CA LEU A 95 -46.46 -4.31 -18.67
C LEU A 95 -46.99 -5.02 -19.92
N GLN A 96 -46.37 -6.14 -20.33
CA GLN A 96 -46.75 -6.87 -21.53
C GLN A 96 -48.20 -7.37 -21.47
N LYS A 97 -48.62 -7.95 -20.32
CA LYS A 97 -50.00 -8.41 -20.12
C LYS A 97 -51.02 -7.28 -20.25
N ARG A 98 -50.72 -6.10 -19.68
CA ARG A 98 -51.65 -4.96 -19.72
C ARG A 98 -51.68 -4.25 -21.08
N ILE A 99 -50.55 -4.19 -21.79
CA ILE A 99 -50.50 -3.67 -23.16
C ILE A 99 -51.25 -4.59 -24.12
N ALA A 100 -51.11 -5.91 -23.97
CA ALA A 100 -51.81 -6.90 -24.80
C ALA A 100 -53.33 -6.99 -24.52
N ALA A 101 -53.81 -6.40 -23.41
CA ALA A 101 -55.23 -6.43 -23.07
C ALA A 101 -56.05 -5.62 -24.10
N ARG A 102 -57.15 -6.21 -24.57
CA ARG A 102 -57.99 -5.68 -25.67
C ARG A 102 -58.49 -4.23 -25.46
N GLY A 103 -58.53 -3.76 -24.21
CA GLY A 103 -58.95 -2.39 -23.84
C GLY A 103 -57.84 -1.33 -23.87
N PHE A 104 -56.56 -1.72 -23.93
CA PHE A 104 -55.44 -0.78 -23.84
C PHE A 104 -55.34 0.14 -25.06
N HIS A 105 -55.61 -0.37 -26.27
CA HIS A 105 -55.64 0.44 -27.49
C HIS A 105 -56.94 1.25 -27.68
N GLY A 106 -57.91 1.10 -26.78
CA GLY A 106 -59.16 1.86 -26.76
C GLY A 106 -58.99 3.31 -26.25
N LYS A 107 -60.04 4.14 -26.38
CA LYS A 107 -59.97 5.59 -26.06
C LYS A 107 -59.50 5.92 -24.64
N VAL A 108 -59.80 5.06 -23.66
CA VAL A 108 -59.43 5.24 -22.24
C VAL A 108 -58.03 4.70 -21.95
N GLY A 109 -57.63 3.57 -22.55
CA GLY A 109 -56.28 3.01 -22.39
C GLY A 109 -55.19 3.84 -23.10
N ARG A 110 -55.57 4.66 -24.07
CA ARG A 110 -54.68 5.63 -24.76
C ARG A 110 -54.12 6.74 -23.88
N LEU A 111 -54.67 6.94 -22.68
CA LEU A 111 -54.36 8.10 -21.83
C LEU A 111 -53.76 7.75 -20.47
N THR A 112 -53.62 6.46 -20.16
CA THR A 112 -53.16 6.03 -18.84
C THR A 112 -51.93 5.13 -18.91
N TRP A 113 -51.00 5.39 -17.99
CA TRP A 113 -49.93 4.46 -17.67
C TRP A 113 -50.54 3.10 -17.28
N PRO A 114 -50.07 1.96 -17.83
CA PRO A 114 -50.71 0.66 -17.62
C PRO A 114 -50.67 0.18 -16.16
N LEU A 115 -49.68 0.57 -15.36
CA LEU A 115 -49.57 0.16 -13.96
C LEU A 115 -50.22 1.17 -13.02
N SER A 116 -50.68 0.72 -11.86
CA SER A 116 -51.09 1.62 -10.79
C SER A 116 -49.89 2.37 -10.20
N GLU A 117 -50.14 3.51 -9.54
CA GLU A 117 -49.10 4.28 -8.86
C GLU A 117 -48.33 3.43 -7.83
N ALA A 118 -49.04 2.59 -7.07
CA ALA A 118 -48.45 1.68 -6.09
C ALA A 118 -47.51 0.65 -6.73
N GLU A 119 -47.94 0.01 -7.83
CA GLU A 119 -47.11 -0.96 -8.58
C GLU A 119 -45.88 -0.29 -9.18
N THR A 120 -46.06 0.91 -9.74
CA THR A 120 -44.98 1.67 -10.38
C THR A 120 -43.93 2.09 -9.36
N THR A 121 -44.38 2.61 -8.22
CA THR A 121 -43.50 2.98 -7.10
C THR A 121 -42.76 1.77 -6.55
N LYS A 122 -43.45 0.63 -6.39
CA LYS A 122 -42.83 -0.63 -5.96
C LYS A 122 -41.67 -1.01 -6.88
N HIS A 123 -41.91 -1.08 -8.19
CA HIS A 123 -40.87 -1.48 -9.15
C HIS A 123 -39.75 -0.44 -9.26
N LEU A 124 -40.06 0.86 -9.25
CA LEU A 124 -39.05 1.92 -9.28
C LEU A 124 -38.09 1.82 -8.07
N LEU A 125 -38.64 1.68 -6.86
CA LEU A 125 -37.83 1.50 -5.65
C LEU A 125 -37.03 0.20 -5.68
N GLY A 126 -37.60 -0.87 -6.25
CA GLY A 126 -36.91 -2.12 -6.51
C GLY A 126 -35.64 -1.93 -7.34
N ILE A 127 -35.78 -1.31 -8.51
CA ILE A 127 -34.65 -1.05 -9.43
C ILE A 127 -33.62 -0.13 -8.76
N GLN A 128 -34.05 0.94 -8.07
CA GLN A 128 -33.15 1.83 -7.35
C GLN A 128 -32.36 1.13 -6.25
N ARG A 129 -33.01 0.26 -5.48
CA ARG A 129 -32.36 -0.56 -4.46
C ARG A 129 -31.35 -1.51 -5.09
N MET A 130 -31.72 -2.19 -6.17
CA MET A 130 -30.82 -3.09 -6.92
C MET A 130 -29.58 -2.36 -7.40
N LYS A 131 -29.76 -1.23 -8.10
CA LYS A 131 -28.67 -0.38 -8.59
C LYS A 131 -27.75 0.04 -7.45
N SER A 132 -28.33 0.50 -6.34
CA SER A 132 -27.58 0.94 -5.15
C SER A 132 -26.80 -0.19 -4.51
N THR A 133 -27.40 -1.38 -4.34
CA THR A 133 -26.72 -2.56 -3.77
C THR A 133 -25.54 -3.00 -4.62
N ILE A 134 -25.73 -3.10 -5.94
CA ILE A 134 -24.65 -3.48 -6.85
C ILE A 134 -23.53 -2.43 -6.78
N LEU A 135 -23.87 -1.15 -6.90
CA LEU A 135 -22.89 -0.05 -6.87
C LEU A 135 -22.09 -0.01 -5.56
N LEU A 136 -22.76 -0.14 -4.41
CA LEU A 136 -22.10 -0.18 -3.10
C LEU A 136 -21.15 -1.37 -2.98
N GLY A 137 -21.56 -2.54 -3.50
CA GLY A 137 -20.68 -3.70 -3.58
C GLY A 137 -19.44 -3.40 -4.42
N LEU A 138 -19.62 -2.89 -5.65
CA LEU A 138 -18.50 -2.56 -6.54
C LEU A 138 -17.52 -1.56 -5.92
N GLN A 139 -18.04 -0.56 -5.19
CA GLN A 139 -17.22 0.41 -4.48
C GLN A 139 -16.45 -0.21 -3.31
N ALA A 140 -17.10 -1.10 -2.54
CA ALA A 140 -16.44 -1.82 -1.45
C ALA A 140 -15.27 -2.68 -1.96
N ASP A 141 -15.45 -3.38 -3.09
CA ASP A 141 -14.37 -4.15 -3.72
C ASP A 141 -13.21 -3.26 -4.18
N SER A 142 -13.52 -2.14 -4.84
CA SER A 142 -12.50 -1.16 -5.26
C SER A 142 -11.71 -0.59 -4.07
N LEU A 143 -12.37 -0.38 -2.92
CA LEU A 143 -11.73 0.08 -1.70
C LEU A 143 -10.83 -1.01 -1.09
N SER A 144 -11.30 -2.26 -1.06
CA SER A 144 -10.51 -3.40 -0.60
C SER A 144 -9.23 -3.58 -1.44
N ALA A 145 -9.35 -3.57 -2.78
CA ALA A 145 -8.20 -3.66 -3.67
C ALA A 145 -7.22 -2.48 -3.48
N SER A 146 -7.74 -1.26 -3.31
CA SER A 146 -6.90 -0.08 -3.03
C SER A 146 -6.16 -0.21 -1.69
N HIS A 147 -6.82 -0.77 -0.68
CA HIS A 147 -6.20 -1.02 0.62
C HIS A 147 -5.05 -2.02 0.50
N GLU A 148 -5.21 -3.11 -0.26
CA GLU A 148 -4.15 -4.09 -0.50
C GLU A 148 -2.93 -3.48 -1.20
N VAL A 149 -3.16 -2.64 -2.22
CA VAL A 149 -2.09 -1.90 -2.91
C VAL A 149 -1.34 -0.98 -1.94
N LEU A 150 -2.05 -0.26 -1.08
CA LEU A 150 -1.42 0.60 -0.06
C LEU A 150 -0.60 -0.20 0.96
N GLN A 151 -1.09 -1.38 1.37
CA GLN A 151 -0.34 -2.27 2.27
C GLN A 151 0.94 -2.78 1.61
N LEU A 152 0.87 -3.15 0.33
CA LEU A 152 2.05 -3.56 -0.43
C LEU A 152 3.06 -2.40 -0.57
N ALA A 153 2.59 -1.19 -0.89
CA ALA A 153 3.43 -0.01 -0.98
C ALA A 153 4.16 0.28 0.34
N ARG A 154 3.46 0.19 1.49
CA ARG A 154 4.08 0.33 2.82
C ARG A 154 5.13 -0.74 3.10
N LYS A 155 4.86 -1.99 2.72
CA LYS A 155 5.83 -3.08 2.88
C LYS A 155 7.09 -2.81 2.04
N VAL A 156 6.92 -2.43 0.77
CA VAL A 156 8.04 -2.07 -0.11
C VAL A 156 8.85 -0.91 0.47
N ASP A 157 8.20 0.15 0.94
CA ASP A 157 8.85 1.30 1.58
C ASP A 157 9.68 0.89 2.82
N SER A 158 9.11 0.03 3.67
CA SER A 158 9.82 -0.50 4.84
C SER A 158 11.03 -1.37 4.45
N SER A 159 10.91 -2.20 3.41
CA SER A 159 12.01 -3.02 2.91
C SER A 159 13.10 -2.17 2.25
N LEU A 160 12.73 -1.13 1.51
CA LEU A 160 13.69 -0.18 0.93
C LEU A 160 14.46 0.56 2.02
N SER A 161 13.79 0.98 3.10
CA SER A 161 14.45 1.61 4.25
C SER A 161 15.45 0.66 4.93
N GLN A 162 15.09 -0.62 5.07
CA GLN A 162 16.01 -1.63 5.62
C GLN A 162 17.21 -1.87 4.71
N ILE A 163 17.00 -1.96 3.39
CA ILE A 163 18.08 -2.11 2.41
C ILE A 163 18.99 -0.89 2.47
N TYR A 164 18.44 0.32 2.50
CA TYR A 164 19.21 1.56 2.57
C TYR A 164 20.15 1.56 3.78
N ASN A 165 19.62 1.28 4.98
CA ASN A 165 20.43 1.23 6.20
C ASN A 165 21.51 0.15 6.14
N ALA A 166 21.18 -1.05 5.61
CA ALA A 166 22.17 -2.11 5.45
C ALA A 166 23.27 -1.74 4.43
N THR A 167 22.92 -1.03 3.35
CA THR A 167 23.90 -0.56 2.37
C THR A 167 24.80 0.54 2.93
N GLU A 168 24.27 1.42 3.78
CA GLU A 168 25.04 2.44 4.48
C GLU A 168 26.06 1.80 5.43
N GLU A 169 25.63 0.84 6.26
CA GLU A 169 26.52 0.10 7.17
C GLU A 169 27.63 -0.67 6.42
N ILE A 170 27.28 -1.31 5.29
CA ILE A 170 28.27 -1.99 4.45
C ILE A 170 29.29 -0.98 3.90
N THR A 171 28.82 0.17 3.41
CA THR A 171 29.67 1.22 2.84
C THR A 171 30.65 1.73 3.90
N ASP A 172 30.18 2.08 5.08
CA ASP A 172 31.01 2.52 6.21
C ASP A 172 32.04 1.45 6.61
N SER A 173 31.63 0.18 6.65
CA SER A 173 32.53 -0.91 6.99
C SER A 173 33.63 -1.13 5.95
N LEU A 174 33.33 -0.91 4.66
CA LEU A 174 34.29 -1.01 3.56
C LEU A 174 35.29 0.15 3.62
N GLU A 175 34.82 1.38 3.82
CA GLU A 175 35.67 2.55 3.99
C GLU A 175 36.62 2.38 5.19
N TYR A 176 36.11 1.90 6.32
CA TYR A 176 36.94 1.60 7.50
C TYR A 176 38.01 0.54 7.19
N ARG A 177 37.62 -0.56 6.53
CA ARG A 177 38.55 -1.62 6.14
C ARG A 177 39.63 -1.13 5.18
N GLU A 178 39.29 -0.28 4.23
CA GLU A 178 40.26 0.33 3.31
C GLU A 178 41.22 1.27 4.02
N ALA A 179 40.72 2.15 4.89
CA ALA A 179 41.55 3.06 5.70
C ALA A 179 42.54 2.27 6.59
N GLU A 180 42.06 1.21 7.23
CA GLU A 180 42.86 0.34 8.07
C GLU A 180 43.90 -0.46 7.26
N LYS A 181 43.57 -0.87 6.03
CA LYS A 181 44.53 -1.48 5.10
C LYS A 181 45.63 -0.49 4.73
N LYS A 182 45.30 0.75 4.35
CA LYS A 182 46.26 1.81 4.05
C LYS A 182 47.15 2.10 5.27
N ARG A 183 46.59 2.20 6.48
CA ARG A 183 47.34 2.39 7.72
C ARG A 183 48.35 1.27 7.95
N ARG A 184 47.93 0.01 7.78
CA ARG A 184 48.82 -1.16 7.91
C ARG A 184 49.91 -1.19 6.84
N GLU A 185 49.62 -0.77 5.61
CA GLU A 185 50.64 -0.67 4.56
C GLU A 185 51.70 0.38 4.89
N VAL A 186 51.31 1.56 5.39
CA VAL A 186 52.26 2.59 5.85
C VAL A 186 53.13 2.05 6.99
N LEU A 187 52.55 1.34 7.96
CA LEU A 187 53.30 0.76 9.08
C LEU A 187 54.24 -0.39 8.66
N LYS A 188 53.97 -1.07 7.55
CA LYS A 188 54.86 -2.10 6.99
C LYS A 188 56.14 -1.52 6.39
N PHE A 189 56.14 -0.26 5.96
CA PHE A 189 57.37 0.42 5.59
C PHE A 189 58.18 0.67 6.88
N LYS A 190 59.21 -0.16 7.08
CA LYS A 190 60.24 -0.08 8.14
C LYS A 190 60.92 1.29 8.35
N TRP A 191 60.56 2.30 7.57
CA TRP A 191 61.24 3.60 7.51
C TRP A 191 61.08 4.45 8.77
N LEU A 192 60.16 4.10 9.68
CA LEU A 192 60.03 4.79 10.96
C LEU A 192 61.00 4.30 12.05
N HIS A 193 61.59 3.08 11.95
CA HIS A 193 62.79 2.64 12.69
C HIS A 193 63.16 1.17 12.35
N SER A 194 64.44 0.89 12.11
CA SER A 194 64.96 -0.45 11.78
C SER A 194 65.28 -1.34 12.97
N ASP A 195 65.33 -0.78 14.17
CA ASP A 195 65.89 -1.45 15.34
C ASP A 195 64.79 -1.75 16.36
N ASP A 196 64.82 -2.97 16.90
CA ASP A 196 63.84 -3.44 17.86
C ASP A 196 63.97 -2.62 19.16
N PHE A 197 63.07 -1.64 19.34
CA PHE A 197 63.09 -0.72 20.48
C PHE A 197 63.10 -1.49 21.81
N LYS A 198 62.49 -2.67 21.81
CA LYS A 198 62.47 -3.58 22.95
C LYS A 198 63.87 -4.05 23.34
N GLU A 199 64.68 -4.49 22.38
CA GLU A 199 66.06 -4.93 22.61
C GLU A 199 66.93 -3.80 23.15
N ARG A 200 66.80 -2.59 22.58
CA ARG A 200 67.52 -1.40 23.08
C ARG A 200 67.07 -0.99 24.48
N HIS A 201 65.77 -1.03 24.76
CA HIS A 201 65.25 -0.68 26.08
C HIS A 201 65.72 -1.68 27.13
N GLN A 202 65.71 -2.97 26.79
CA GLN A 202 66.18 -4.05 27.65
C GLN A 202 67.70 -3.94 27.91
N LEU A 203 68.51 -3.65 26.87
CA LEU A 203 69.93 -3.38 27.04
C LEU A 203 70.21 -2.18 27.97
N ILE A 204 69.42 -1.10 27.86
CA ILE A 204 69.55 0.09 28.73
C ILE A 204 69.13 -0.26 30.17
N GLN A 205 68.13 -1.11 30.34
CA GLN A 205 67.68 -1.60 31.64
C GLN A 205 68.72 -2.52 32.29
N ASP A 206 69.29 -3.46 31.54
CA ASP A 206 70.30 -4.41 32.02
C ASP A 206 71.60 -3.70 32.43
N ASN A 207 71.95 -2.60 31.73
CA ASN A 207 73.13 -1.79 32.05
C ASN A 207 72.86 -0.69 33.10
N ARG A 208 71.66 -0.64 33.67
CA ARG A 208 71.30 0.34 34.69
C ARG A 208 71.91 -0.04 36.03
N GLN A 209 72.64 0.89 36.63
CA GLN A 209 73.17 0.71 38.00
C GLN A 209 72.06 0.84 39.03
N GLU A 210 72.08 0.00 40.07
CA GLU A 210 71.14 0.04 41.18
C GLU A 210 71.17 1.42 41.87
N GLY A 211 70.00 1.96 42.23
CA GLY A 211 69.85 3.32 42.77
C GLY A 211 69.79 4.46 41.72
N THR A 212 70.00 4.18 40.43
CA THR A 212 69.88 5.19 39.37
C THR A 212 68.45 5.73 39.30
N GLY A 213 68.29 7.04 39.42
CA GLY A 213 66.99 7.72 39.32
C GLY A 213 66.15 7.72 40.59
N GLU A 214 66.62 7.15 41.71
CA GLU A 214 65.90 7.23 43.00
C GLU A 214 65.72 8.66 43.49
N TRP A 215 66.72 9.52 43.25
CA TRP A 215 66.65 10.94 43.60
C TRP A 215 65.48 11.66 42.89
N LEU A 216 65.15 11.25 41.66
CA LEU A 216 64.03 11.80 40.91
C LEU A 216 62.71 11.31 41.49
N LEU A 217 62.60 10.02 41.82
CA LEU A 217 61.39 9.43 42.42
C LEU A 217 61.06 10.02 43.80
N ARG A 218 62.08 10.50 44.53
CA ARG A 218 61.93 11.16 45.83
C ARG A 218 61.76 12.68 45.73
N SER A 219 61.86 13.26 44.54
CA SER A 219 61.71 14.70 44.35
C SER A 219 60.24 15.12 44.51
N GLU A 220 60.00 16.25 45.17
CA GLU A 220 58.65 16.80 45.32
C GLU A 220 58.00 17.11 43.97
N GLU A 221 58.79 17.50 42.97
CA GLU A 221 58.34 17.77 41.60
C GLU A 221 57.72 16.52 40.95
N PHE A 222 58.38 15.36 41.07
CA PHE A 222 57.88 14.09 40.56
C PHE A 222 56.65 13.61 41.33
N ILE A 223 56.65 13.73 42.66
CA ILE A 223 55.52 13.33 43.51
C ILE A 223 54.28 14.19 43.19
N ASN A 224 54.44 15.50 43.11
CA ASN A 224 53.34 16.43 42.78
C ASN A 224 52.82 16.22 41.35
N TRP A 225 53.69 15.87 40.41
CA TRP A 225 53.28 15.48 39.05
C TRP A 225 52.48 14.17 39.05
N LYS A 226 52.96 13.14 39.75
CA LYS A 226 52.31 11.82 39.82
C LYS A 226 50.94 11.88 40.47
N GLU A 227 50.79 12.63 41.57
CA GLU A 227 49.52 12.81 42.28
C GLU A 227 48.57 13.80 41.56
N GLY A 228 48.97 14.33 40.39
CA GLY A 228 48.13 15.21 39.57
C GLY A 228 47.94 16.62 40.13
N ILE A 229 48.77 17.01 41.10
CA ILE A 229 48.74 18.34 41.74
C ILE A 229 49.38 19.38 40.80
N SER A 230 50.26 18.97 39.88
CA SER A 230 50.95 19.85 38.92
C SER A 230 50.59 19.55 37.45
N SER A 231 51.33 20.16 36.50
CA SER A 231 51.06 20.04 35.05
C SER A 231 51.09 18.60 34.54
N ARG A 232 50.43 18.29 33.41
CA ARG A 232 50.43 16.91 32.85
C ARG A 232 51.79 16.46 32.30
N ILE A 233 52.78 17.34 32.18
CA ILE A 233 54.06 17.07 31.54
C ILE A 233 55.18 17.32 32.55
N LEU A 234 56.04 16.32 32.77
CA LEU A 234 57.27 16.47 33.53
C LEU A 234 58.47 16.57 32.57
N LEU A 235 59.22 17.66 32.65
CA LEU A 235 60.37 17.92 31.76
C LEU A 235 61.69 17.70 32.52
N GLY A 236 62.40 16.62 32.17
CA GLY A 236 63.75 16.36 32.68
C GLY A 236 64.82 17.11 31.89
N LEU A 237 65.22 18.29 32.36
CA LEU A 237 66.33 19.06 31.77
C LEU A 237 67.68 18.54 32.26
N GLY A 238 68.66 18.44 31.37
CA GLY A 238 70.01 18.06 31.74
C GLY A 238 70.97 18.18 30.57
N ILE A 239 72.26 18.30 30.84
CA ILE A 239 73.30 18.38 29.82
C ILE A 239 73.39 17.09 28.98
N ALA A 240 74.01 17.16 27.81
CA ALA A 240 74.29 15.98 27.00
C ALA A 240 75.13 14.97 27.81
N GLY A 241 74.81 13.68 27.71
CA GLY A 241 75.50 12.64 28.48
C GLY A 241 75.07 12.50 29.95
N ALA A 242 74.16 13.33 30.47
CA ALA A 242 73.67 13.25 31.87
C ALA A 242 72.81 12.01 32.20
N GLY A 243 72.80 10.97 31.36
CA GLY A 243 72.09 9.72 31.64
C GLY A 243 70.56 9.78 31.58
N LYS A 244 69.97 10.85 31.01
CA LYS A 244 68.50 11.01 30.90
C LYS A 244 67.78 9.79 30.30
N THR A 245 68.42 9.09 29.35
CA THR A 245 67.88 7.87 28.73
C THR A 245 67.78 6.69 29.71
N PHE A 246 68.68 6.59 30.69
CA PHE A 246 68.67 5.55 31.74
C PHE A 246 67.68 5.84 32.88
N LEU A 247 67.07 7.04 32.88
CA LEU A 247 66.03 7.43 33.86
C LEU A 247 64.61 7.03 33.41
N ARG A 248 64.44 6.47 32.21
CA ARG A 248 63.13 6.07 31.71
C ARG A 248 62.67 4.79 32.41
N PHE A 249 61.68 4.93 33.30
CA PHE A 249 61.02 3.81 33.99
C PHE A 249 59.97 3.18 33.06
N SER A 250 59.85 1.84 33.04
CA SER A 250 58.76 1.10 32.38
C SER A 250 57.59 0.92 33.33
#